data_AF-A0A7V9U103-F1
#
_entry.id   AF-A0A7V9U103-F1
#
_cell.length_a   1.000
_cell.length_b   1.000
_cell.length_c   1.000
_cell.angle_alpha   90.00
_cell.angle_beta   90.00
_cell.angle_gamma   90.00
#
_symmetry.space_group_name_H-M   'P 1'
#
loop_
_entity.id
_entity.type
_entity.pdbx_description
1 polymer ?
#
loop_
_entity_poly.entity_id
_entity_poly.type
_entity_poly.pdbx_seq_one_letter_code
_entity_poly.pdbx_strand_id
1 'polypeptide(L)'
;MRKSQLLIIIALMTMLLSINLISEDKSKSYFGGLPWYGWAGISVFLVIAGFWFALRDAERARRLLEEPVAPHEDAAAQVSQISEEDFKRLDPDRPNYPHPVIFPERCIGCHACVDACPHDVLAIVNGIASPVASDQCMEDTACQVECPVNPKACIVINTTKKIRPRPVPVRDPSFMTNVAGCYIIGDVSGTPLIKNASNEGADAIKHIAHELRNGAAAEPKAGVDVAIIGIGPAGLSAAIAAKQFKLRYVGIEQDKVLATIDAYPKGKYVFFKPETMVSRGTIEVNGPGEQREKILDSWIGAMNASGVVINESESCKKVERATDGDYFVVQTEKGLEREKVSYNARRIILALGNRGTPMKLRVPGEEMKIARDGRTEDKVKYKLTDPEAYKKNHVIIVGAGNSAIEAAVDLVARRNGDQITFRPDDEINNVTLVIRSDMKNDLKFLNKLQVYQCIDEGKIKAYFGTGIKEIRDAEVVLMNSRTSEEKVTLPNDFIFAMIGGDRPTKFLESIGIKIA
;
A
#
# COMPACT_ATOMS: atom_id res chain seq x y z
N MET A 1 -24.43 8.57 4.30
CA MET A 1 -24.53 10.04 4.42
C MET A 1 -23.51 10.52 5.44
N ARG A 2 -22.57 11.40 5.06
CA ARG A 2 -21.57 11.94 6.01
C ARG A 2 -22.28 12.79 7.08
N LYS A 3 -21.75 12.88 8.31
CA LYS A 3 -22.33 13.72 9.38
C LYS A 3 -22.58 15.17 8.93
N SER A 4 -21.71 15.71 8.08
CA SER A 4 -21.87 17.03 7.47
C SER A 4 -23.05 17.14 6.50
N GLN A 5 -23.31 16.11 5.70
CA GLN A 5 -24.46 16.06 4.79
C GLN A 5 -25.78 15.96 5.56
N LEU A 6 -25.80 15.18 6.64
CA LEU A 6 -26.95 15.06 7.52
C LEU A 6 -27.28 16.40 8.19
N LEU A 7 -26.28 17.13 8.69
CA LEU A 7 -26.49 18.45 9.28
C LEU A 7 -27.01 19.48 8.26
N ILE A 8 -26.51 19.46 7.03
CA ILE A 8 -26.99 20.33 5.95
C ILE A 8 -28.44 20.02 5.60
N ILE A 9 -28.78 18.72 5.47
CA ILE A 9 -30.15 18.29 5.18
C ILE A 9 -31.08 18.67 6.32
N ILE A 10 -30.68 18.46 7.57
CA ILE A 10 -31.46 18.86 8.74
C ILE A 10 -31.67 20.38 8.73
N ALA A 11 -30.61 21.17 8.53
CA ALA A 11 -30.71 22.64 8.48
C ALA A 11 -31.62 23.13 7.34
N LEU A 12 -31.50 22.55 6.15
CA LEU A 12 -32.36 22.84 5.00
C LEU A 12 -33.82 22.46 5.31
N MET A 13 -34.06 21.29 5.89
CA MET A 13 -35.41 20.87 6.28
C MET A 13 -35.99 21.75 7.39
N THR A 14 -35.18 22.17 8.38
CA THR A 14 -35.66 23.08 9.44
C THR A 14 -36.04 24.42 8.83
N MET A 15 -35.21 24.95 7.93
CA MET A 15 -35.48 26.21 7.24
C MET A 15 -36.75 26.12 6.37
N LEU A 16 -36.93 25.03 5.61
CA LEU A 16 -38.14 24.80 4.82
C LEU A 16 -39.39 24.63 5.69
N LEU A 17 -39.28 23.94 6.82
CA LEU A 17 -40.37 23.84 7.81
C LEU A 17 -40.73 25.22 8.38
N SER A 18 -39.73 26.02 8.75
CA SER A 18 -39.96 27.38 9.26
C SER A 18 -40.65 28.26 8.22
N ILE A 19 -40.25 28.18 6.96
CA ILE A 19 -40.88 28.92 5.86
C ILE A 19 -42.32 28.48 5.63
N ASN A 20 -42.61 27.18 5.76
CA ASN A 20 -43.96 26.64 5.65
C ASN A 20 -44.86 27.07 6.84
N LEU A 21 -44.33 27.06 8.06
CA LEU A 21 -45.05 27.45 9.28
C LEU A 21 -45.39 28.95 9.33
N ILE A 22 -44.60 29.80 8.69
CA ILE A 22 -44.83 31.26 8.64
C ILE A 22 -45.81 31.63 7.50
N SER A 23 -46.07 30.71 6.57
CA SER A 23 -46.87 30.97 5.37
C SER A 23 -48.36 30.68 5.59
N GLU A 24 -49.06 31.48 6.40
CA GLU A 24 -50.51 31.35 6.63
C GLU A 24 -51.40 31.89 5.48
N ASP A 25 -50.82 32.46 4.42
CA ASP A 25 -51.58 33.18 3.40
C ASP A 25 -51.89 32.32 2.15
N LYS A 26 -53.17 31.95 1.98
CA LYS A 26 -53.69 31.09 0.90
C LYS A 26 -53.75 31.75 -0.49
N SER A 27 -53.26 32.99 -0.63
CA SER A 27 -53.39 33.77 -1.88
C SER A 27 -52.17 33.73 -2.83
N LYS A 28 -51.07 33.06 -2.48
CA LYS A 28 -49.79 33.20 -3.21
C LYS A 28 -49.55 32.08 -4.21
N SER A 29 -49.08 32.43 -5.41
CA SER A 29 -48.70 31.46 -6.45
C SER A 29 -47.44 30.70 -6.02
N TYR A 30 -47.59 29.40 -5.74
CA TYR A 30 -46.48 28.50 -5.44
C TYR A 30 -45.85 28.04 -6.76
N PHE A 31 -44.57 28.34 -6.97
CA PHE A 31 -43.82 27.83 -8.11
C PHE A 31 -43.12 26.54 -7.67
N GLY A 32 -43.56 25.38 -8.16
CA GLY A 32 -42.96 24.09 -7.79
C GLY A 32 -43.09 23.71 -6.31
N GLY A 33 -44.16 24.13 -5.63
CA GLY A 33 -44.45 23.73 -4.24
C GLY A 33 -43.83 24.62 -3.14
N LEU A 34 -43.06 25.64 -3.51
CA LEU A 34 -42.54 26.65 -2.58
C LEU A 34 -42.89 28.08 -3.06
N PRO A 35 -43.11 29.01 -2.13
CA PRO A 35 -43.26 30.42 -2.46
C PRO A 35 -41.90 31.03 -2.88
N TRP A 36 -41.90 32.18 -3.55
CA TRP A 36 -40.67 32.80 -4.10
C TRP A 36 -39.58 33.05 -3.04
N TYR A 37 -39.97 33.40 -1.81
CA TYR A 37 -39.05 33.56 -0.68
C TYR A 37 -38.47 32.24 -0.18
N GLY A 38 -39.16 31.11 -0.40
CA GLY A 38 -38.65 29.77 -0.17
C GLY A 38 -37.47 29.44 -1.10
N TRP A 39 -37.65 29.71 -2.40
CA TRP A 39 -36.58 29.55 -3.39
C TRP A 39 -35.42 30.52 -3.18
N ALA A 40 -35.72 31.78 -2.82
CA ALA A 40 -34.70 32.76 -2.45
C ALA A 40 -33.90 32.29 -1.22
N GLY A 41 -34.59 31.76 -0.21
CA GLY A 41 -33.97 31.19 0.97
C GLY A 41 -33.04 30.01 0.66
N ILE A 42 -33.48 29.05 -0.17
CA ILE A 42 -32.64 27.90 -0.58
C ILE A 42 -31.39 28.40 -1.31
N SER A 43 -31.55 29.36 -2.21
CA SER A 43 -30.45 29.93 -2.98
C SER A 43 -29.41 30.58 -2.06
N VAL A 44 -29.87 31.39 -1.09
CA VAL A 44 -29.01 32.01 -0.07
C VAL A 44 -28.32 30.96 0.79
N PHE A 45 -29.05 29.93 1.24
CA PHE A 45 -28.48 28.84 2.04
C PHE A 45 -27.41 28.06 1.28
N LEU A 46 -27.63 27.73 0.00
CA LEU A 46 -26.64 27.03 -0.82
C LEU A 46 -25.38 27.87 -1.04
N VAL A 47 -25.53 29.18 -1.25
CA VAL A 47 -24.40 30.10 -1.35
C VAL A 47 -23.62 30.17 -0.03
N ILE A 48 -24.30 30.32 1.11
CA ILE A 48 -23.66 30.35 2.44
C ILE A 48 -22.96 29.03 2.74
N ALA A 49 -23.60 27.89 2.47
CA ALA A 49 -23.01 26.57 2.65
C ALA A 49 -21.79 26.36 1.75
N GLY A 50 -21.86 26.80 0.49
CA GLY A 50 -20.72 26.79 -0.43
C GLY A 50 -19.57 27.66 0.07
N PHE A 51 -19.86 28.86 0.56
CA PHE A 51 -18.86 29.79 1.12
C PHE A 51 -18.24 29.23 2.41
N TRP A 52 -19.02 28.58 3.26
CA TRP A 52 -18.53 27.92 4.47
C TRP A 52 -17.61 26.73 4.15
N PHE A 53 -17.95 25.92 3.14
CA PHE A 53 -17.06 24.87 2.63
C PHE A 53 -15.75 25.44 2.08
N ALA A 54 -15.84 26.50 1.27
CA ALA A 54 -14.67 27.18 0.73
C ALA A 54 -13.79 27.78 1.85
N LEU A 55 -14.38 28.40 2.87
CA LEU A 55 -13.68 28.93 4.04
C LEU A 55 -13.00 27.83 4.85
N ARG A 56 -13.69 26.71 5.10
CA ARG A 56 -13.13 25.58 5.85
C ARG A 56 -11.99 24.91 5.10
N ASP A 57 -12.10 24.77 3.78
CA ASP A 57 -11.04 24.23 2.94
C ASP A 57 -9.84 25.19 2.87
N ALA A 58 -10.10 26.50 2.75
CA ALA A 58 -9.08 27.54 2.83
C ALA A 58 -8.39 27.58 4.21
N GLU A 59 -9.13 27.41 5.31
CA GLU A 59 -8.57 27.35 6.66
C GLU A 59 -7.72 26.09 6.85
N ARG A 60 -8.16 24.94 6.33
CA ARG A 60 -7.37 23.70 6.33
C ARG A 60 -6.08 23.87 5.53
N ALA A 61 -6.15 24.45 4.34
CA ALA A 61 -4.98 24.77 3.52
C ALA A 61 -4.06 25.77 4.24
N ARG A 62 -4.62 26.77 4.92
CA ARG A 62 -3.86 27.78 5.67
C ARG A 62 -3.14 27.18 6.89
N ARG A 63 -3.80 26.30 7.65
CA ARG A 63 -3.13 25.57 8.76
C ARG A 63 -1.96 24.74 8.27
N LEU A 64 -2.07 24.09 7.10
CA LEU A 64 -0.94 23.39 6.49
C LEU A 64 0.23 24.31 6.13
N LEU A 65 -0.04 25.57 5.76
CA LEU A 65 0.96 26.57 5.40
C LEU A 65 1.62 27.24 6.62
N GLU A 66 0.87 27.42 7.73
CA GLU A 66 1.30 28.21 8.89
C GLU A 66 1.75 27.36 10.10
N GLU A 67 1.30 26.11 10.24
CA GLU A 67 1.73 25.27 11.36
C GLU A 67 3.21 24.86 11.23
N PRO A 68 4.04 25.14 12.25
CA PRO A 68 5.42 24.66 12.27
C PRO A 68 5.42 23.13 12.24
N VAL A 69 6.37 22.56 11.49
CA VAL A 69 6.57 21.11 11.46
C VAL A 69 6.94 20.68 12.88
N ALA A 70 6.02 19.98 13.55
CA ALA A 70 6.33 19.37 14.84
C ALA A 70 7.54 18.45 14.63
N PRO A 71 8.54 18.48 15.52
CA PRO A 71 9.68 17.57 15.40
C PRO A 71 9.15 16.15 15.28
N HIS A 72 9.55 15.45 14.23
CA HIS A 72 9.36 14.02 14.17
C HIS A 72 10.18 13.46 15.32
N GLU A 73 9.50 12.98 16.36
CA GLU A 73 10.17 12.23 17.42
C GLU A 73 10.84 11.05 16.73
N ASP A 74 12.17 11.12 16.62
CA ASP A 74 12.99 9.96 16.34
C ASP A 74 12.64 8.95 17.43
N ALA A 75 11.83 7.97 17.07
CA ALA A 75 11.51 6.83 17.90
C ALA A 75 12.73 5.91 17.98
N ALA A 76 13.89 6.47 18.34
CA ALA A 76 15.04 5.77 18.80
C ALA A 76 14.58 4.91 19.97
N ALA A 77 14.38 3.63 19.67
CA ALA A 77 14.34 2.52 20.60
C ALA A 77 13.68 2.82 21.96
N GLN A 78 12.37 3.06 21.98
CA GLN A 78 11.63 2.59 23.15
C GLN A 78 11.65 1.07 23.08
N VAL A 79 12.67 0.48 23.72
CA VAL A 79 12.61 -0.88 24.22
C VAL A 79 11.42 -0.90 25.16
N SER A 80 10.24 -1.19 24.61
CA SER A 80 9.04 -1.33 25.41
C SER A 80 9.22 -2.63 26.18
N GLN A 81 9.81 -2.52 27.38
CA GLN A 81 9.59 -3.50 28.43
C GLN A 81 8.09 -3.58 28.61
N ILE A 82 7.54 -4.77 28.44
CA ILE A 82 6.12 -5.01 28.70
C ILE A 82 5.85 -4.71 30.19
N SER A 83 4.80 -3.96 30.46
CA SER A 83 4.44 -3.61 31.84
C SER A 83 4.00 -4.87 32.61
N GLU A 84 4.13 -4.87 33.95
CA GLU A 84 3.63 -5.99 34.77
C GLU A 84 2.12 -6.23 34.59
N GLU A 85 1.35 -5.18 34.32
CA GLU A 85 -0.09 -5.29 33.99
C GLU A 85 -0.31 -5.96 32.63
N ASP A 86 0.45 -5.56 31.60
CA ASP A 86 0.39 -6.19 30.29
C ASP A 86 0.86 -7.65 30.34
N PHE A 87 1.87 -7.99 31.16
CA PHE A 87 2.29 -9.38 31.39
C PHE A 87 1.12 -10.21 31.93
N LYS A 88 0.45 -9.75 33.01
CA LYS A 88 -0.69 -10.48 33.59
C LYS A 88 -1.84 -10.67 32.61
N ARG A 89 -2.03 -9.72 31.69
CA ARG A 89 -3.11 -9.72 30.71
C ARG A 89 -2.80 -10.57 29.47
N LEU A 90 -1.59 -10.46 28.93
CA LEU A 90 -1.21 -10.99 27.61
C LEU A 90 -0.42 -12.29 27.70
N ASP A 91 0.27 -12.54 28.82
CA ASP A 91 1.06 -13.75 29.08
C ASP A 91 0.85 -14.24 30.53
N PRO A 92 -0.37 -14.69 30.89
CA PRO A 92 -0.71 -15.04 32.27
C PRO A 92 0.07 -16.25 32.81
N ASP A 93 0.43 -17.19 31.93
CA ASP A 93 1.08 -18.45 32.29
C ASP A 93 2.59 -18.30 32.59
N ARG A 94 3.19 -17.16 32.22
CA ARG A 94 4.61 -16.80 32.43
C ARG A 94 5.60 -17.94 32.11
N PRO A 95 5.60 -18.47 30.88
CA PRO A 95 6.58 -19.48 30.50
C PRO A 95 8.00 -18.91 30.53
N ASN A 96 8.94 -19.67 31.09
CA ASN A 96 10.34 -19.27 31.24
C ASN A 96 11.18 -19.45 29.94
N TYR A 97 10.54 -19.64 28.79
CA TYR A 97 11.20 -19.73 27.49
C TYR A 97 10.91 -18.48 26.65
N PRO A 98 11.79 -18.13 25.68
CA PRO A 98 11.52 -17.01 24.78
C PRO A 98 10.31 -17.27 23.91
N HIS A 99 9.40 -16.31 23.79
CA HIS A 99 8.22 -16.45 22.94
C HIS A 99 7.63 -15.08 22.54
N PRO A 100 6.87 -15.01 21.43
CA PRO A 100 6.26 -13.76 21.01
C PRO A 100 4.97 -13.45 21.78
N VAL A 101 4.84 -12.21 22.24
CA VAL A 101 3.61 -11.63 22.79
C VAL A 101 3.05 -10.62 21.79
N ILE A 102 1.75 -10.74 21.52
CA ILE A 102 1.03 -9.81 20.64
C ILE A 102 0.16 -8.88 21.48
N PHE A 103 0.20 -7.58 21.17
CA PHE A 103 -0.71 -6.56 21.66
C PHE A 103 -1.86 -6.38 20.65
N PRO A 104 -3.05 -6.97 20.87
CA PRO A 104 -4.15 -6.94 19.91
C PRO A 104 -4.56 -5.52 19.51
N GLU A 105 -4.57 -4.60 20.48
CA GLU A 105 -4.95 -3.19 20.30
C GLU A 105 -4.01 -2.41 19.35
N ARG A 106 -2.76 -2.88 19.19
CA ARG A 106 -1.75 -2.30 18.31
C ARG A 106 -1.70 -3.01 16.96
N CYS A 107 -2.07 -4.28 16.91
CA CYS A 107 -1.93 -5.10 15.71
C CYS A 107 -2.79 -4.57 14.56
N ILE A 108 -2.18 -4.49 13.36
CA ILE A 108 -2.87 -4.04 12.12
C ILE A 108 -3.18 -5.18 11.16
N GLY A 109 -2.95 -6.44 11.55
CA GLY A 109 -3.19 -7.59 10.68
C GLY A 109 -2.40 -7.53 9.37
N CYS A 110 -1.16 -7.04 9.39
CA CYS A 110 -0.34 -6.86 8.18
C CYS A 110 0.40 -8.13 7.75
N HIS A 111 0.32 -9.21 8.52
CA HIS A 111 1.04 -10.48 8.33
C HIS A 111 2.58 -10.38 8.44
N ALA A 112 3.19 -9.19 8.57
CA ALA A 112 4.64 -9.05 8.61
C ALA A 112 5.35 -9.94 9.64
N CYS A 113 4.82 -10.01 10.87
CA CYS A 113 5.40 -10.86 11.92
C CYS A 113 5.18 -12.37 11.67
N VAL A 114 4.03 -12.73 11.10
CA VAL A 114 3.67 -14.10 10.73
C VAL A 114 4.55 -14.58 9.57
N ASP A 115 4.77 -13.72 8.57
CA ASP A 115 5.61 -14.01 7.40
C ASP A 115 7.09 -14.04 7.74
N ALA A 116 7.52 -13.28 8.75
CA ALA A 116 8.89 -13.25 9.22
C ALA A 116 9.26 -14.44 10.12
N CYS A 117 8.27 -15.11 10.73
CA CYS A 117 8.53 -16.24 11.61
C CYS A 117 8.79 -17.51 10.78
N PRO A 118 10.00 -18.08 10.82
CA PRO A 118 10.33 -19.28 10.05
C PRO A 118 9.82 -20.58 10.71
N HIS A 119 9.21 -20.47 11.89
CA HIS A 119 8.79 -21.59 12.74
C HIS A 119 7.28 -21.66 12.95
N ASP A 120 6.49 -20.85 12.24
CA ASP A 120 5.02 -20.85 12.30
C ASP A 120 4.41 -20.66 13.69
N VAL A 121 5.16 -20.03 14.59
CA VAL A 121 4.71 -19.71 15.96
C VAL A 121 3.51 -18.76 15.95
N LEU A 122 3.40 -17.93 14.90
CA LEU A 122 2.37 -16.90 14.76
C LEU A 122 1.45 -17.21 13.57
N ALA A 123 0.15 -17.02 13.78
CA ALA A 123 -0.87 -17.05 12.73
C ALA A 123 -1.72 -15.77 12.76
N ILE A 124 -2.52 -15.53 11.72
CA ILE A 124 -3.58 -14.51 11.76
C ILE A 124 -4.88 -15.16 12.20
N VAL A 125 -5.40 -14.74 13.34
CA VAL A 125 -6.68 -15.19 13.90
C VAL A 125 -7.58 -13.97 14.06
N ASN A 126 -8.78 -14.00 13.50
CA ASN A 126 -9.73 -12.88 13.54
C ASN A 126 -9.13 -11.54 13.06
N GLY A 127 -8.24 -11.59 12.07
CA GLY A 127 -7.61 -10.40 11.47
C GLY A 127 -6.45 -9.80 12.26
N ILE A 128 -6.05 -10.40 13.38
CA ILE A 128 -4.87 -10.00 14.17
C ILE A 128 -3.85 -11.13 14.25
N ALA A 129 -2.58 -10.79 14.45
CA ALA A 129 -1.56 -11.79 14.75
C ALA A 129 -1.83 -12.43 16.11
N SER A 130 -1.60 -13.73 16.24
CA SER A 130 -1.77 -14.46 17.49
C SER A 130 -0.73 -15.58 17.58
N PRO A 131 -0.13 -15.81 18.76
CA PRO A 131 0.74 -16.94 18.98
C PRO A 131 -0.10 -18.22 19.05
N VAL A 132 0.21 -19.18 18.17
CA VAL A 132 -0.49 -20.47 18.08
C VAL A 132 0.38 -21.65 18.50
N ALA A 133 1.70 -21.46 18.54
CA ALA A 133 2.68 -22.48 18.95
C ALA A 133 3.88 -21.82 19.67
N SER A 134 3.61 -21.08 20.75
CA SER A 134 4.61 -20.29 21.50
C SER A 134 5.84 -21.10 21.94
N ASP A 135 5.62 -22.36 22.28
CA ASP A 135 6.62 -23.33 22.73
C ASP A 135 7.63 -23.73 21.63
N GLN A 136 7.30 -23.47 20.36
CA GLN A 136 8.18 -23.72 19.21
C GLN A 136 9.07 -22.53 18.84
N CYS A 137 9.06 -21.45 19.65
CA CYS A 137 9.88 -20.27 19.37
C CYS A 137 11.37 -20.55 19.54
N MET A 138 12.14 -20.30 18.49
CA MET A 138 13.61 -20.42 18.46
C MET A 138 14.33 -19.09 18.66
N GLU A 139 13.61 -18.08 19.16
CA GLU A 139 14.17 -16.78 19.56
C GLU A 139 14.91 -16.07 18.40
N ASP A 140 14.48 -16.22 17.14
CA ASP A 140 15.11 -15.52 16.01
C ASP A 140 14.84 -14.00 16.02
N THR A 141 13.77 -13.58 16.71
CA THR A 141 13.30 -12.19 16.87
C THR A 141 12.84 -11.51 15.58
N ALA A 142 12.80 -12.20 14.43
CA ALA A 142 12.43 -11.62 13.14
C ALA A 142 10.99 -11.09 13.16
N CYS A 143 10.08 -11.79 13.84
CA CYS A 143 8.69 -11.35 14.01
C CYS A 143 8.57 -9.99 14.71
N GLN A 144 9.42 -9.74 15.72
CA GLN A 144 9.50 -8.45 16.38
C GLN A 144 10.16 -7.43 15.46
N VAL A 145 11.28 -7.74 14.81
CA VAL A 145 12.00 -6.82 13.92
C VAL A 145 11.09 -6.31 12.80
N GLU A 146 10.38 -7.21 12.14
CA GLU A 146 9.49 -6.91 11.01
C GLU A 146 8.14 -6.31 11.43
N CYS A 147 7.80 -6.31 12.73
CA CYS A 147 6.59 -5.65 13.20
C CYS A 147 6.66 -4.14 12.90
N PRO A 148 5.77 -3.62 12.03
CA PRO A 148 5.86 -2.26 11.53
C PRO A 148 5.22 -1.20 12.43
N VAL A 149 4.41 -1.65 13.39
CA VAL A 149 3.70 -0.75 14.29
C VAL A 149 4.71 -0.19 15.29
N ASN A 150 4.57 1.10 15.61
CA ASN A 150 5.35 1.74 16.65
C ASN A 150 4.41 2.42 17.66
N PRO A 151 4.42 2.03 18.94
CA PRO A 151 5.16 0.90 19.53
C PRO A 151 4.82 -0.46 18.89
N LYS A 152 5.76 -1.42 18.95
CA LYS A 152 5.59 -2.73 18.32
C LYS A 152 4.37 -3.46 18.88
N ALA A 153 3.61 -4.07 17.97
CA ALA A 153 2.48 -4.93 18.29
C ALA A 153 2.93 -6.38 18.57
N CYS A 154 4.08 -6.79 18.07
CA CYS A 154 4.70 -8.10 18.32
C CYS A 154 6.06 -7.87 18.97
N ILE A 155 6.26 -8.41 20.17
CA ILE A 155 7.55 -8.43 20.86
C ILE A 155 7.89 -9.85 21.26
N VAL A 156 9.16 -10.21 21.31
CA VAL A 156 9.65 -11.46 21.88
C VAL A 156 10.11 -11.17 23.29
N ILE A 157 9.50 -11.81 24.27
CA ILE A 157 9.89 -11.70 25.68
C ILE A 157 10.80 -12.87 26.07
N ASN A 158 11.49 -12.74 27.20
CA ASN A 158 12.49 -13.70 27.69
C ASN A 158 13.63 -14.02 26.71
N THR A 159 13.81 -13.19 25.67
CA THR A 159 14.93 -13.30 24.73
C THR A 159 16.22 -12.75 25.33
N THR A 160 17.26 -13.56 25.31
CA THR A 160 18.67 -13.25 25.51
C THR A 160 19.33 -12.68 24.25
N LYS A 161 18.76 -12.92 23.05
CA LYS A 161 19.33 -12.37 21.80
C LYS A 161 19.15 -10.87 21.68
N LYS A 162 20.19 -10.21 21.20
CA LYS A 162 20.16 -8.79 20.83
C LYS A 162 19.32 -8.59 19.57
N ILE A 163 18.21 -7.89 19.71
CA ILE A 163 17.31 -7.55 18.61
C ILE A 163 17.99 -6.53 17.71
N ARG A 164 18.25 -6.91 16.46
CA ARG A 164 18.83 -6.00 15.47
C ARG A 164 17.72 -5.17 14.85
N PRO A 165 17.85 -3.84 14.74
CA PRO A 165 16.87 -3.03 14.03
C PRO A 165 16.82 -3.46 12.56
N ARG A 166 15.66 -3.23 11.93
CA ARG A 166 15.52 -3.44 10.50
C ARG A 166 16.42 -2.45 9.75
N PRO A 167 17.22 -2.90 8.76
CA PRO A 167 18.01 -1.99 7.96
C PRO A 167 17.12 -1.00 7.21
N VAL A 168 17.33 0.29 7.44
CA VAL A 168 16.52 1.37 6.83
C VAL A 168 17.42 2.50 6.32
N PRO A 169 17.00 3.25 5.30
CA PRO A 169 17.75 4.41 4.83
C PRO A 169 17.90 5.47 5.91
N VAL A 170 19.10 6.03 6.04
CA VAL A 170 19.38 7.11 7.01
C VAL A 170 18.76 8.41 6.51
N ARG A 171 17.96 9.06 7.36
CA ARG A 171 17.40 10.40 7.13
C ARG A 171 17.37 11.21 8.42
N ASP A 172 17.33 12.53 8.28
CA ASP A 172 17.15 13.46 9.39
C ASP A 172 15.65 13.70 9.72
N PRO A 173 15.32 14.49 10.75
CA PRO A 173 13.92 14.82 11.08
C PRO A 173 13.15 15.61 10.01
N SER A 174 13.85 16.18 9.01
CA SER A 174 13.25 16.81 7.83
C SER A 174 13.04 15.84 6.67
N PHE A 175 13.30 14.55 6.91
CA PHE A 175 13.24 13.44 5.95
C PHE A 175 14.33 13.48 4.88
N MET A 176 15.31 14.38 4.97
CA MET A 176 16.42 14.46 4.04
C MET A 176 17.43 13.35 4.34
N THR A 177 17.89 12.68 3.29
CA THR A 177 18.92 11.63 3.39
C THR A 177 20.31 12.24 3.55
N ASN A 178 21.34 11.40 3.64
CA ASN A 178 22.74 11.86 3.54
C ASN A 178 23.11 12.47 2.17
N VAL A 179 22.23 12.39 1.17
CA VAL A 179 22.38 13.04 -0.13
C VAL A 179 21.55 14.33 -0.11
N ALA A 180 22.23 15.48 -0.11
CA ALA A 180 21.58 16.79 0.00
C ALA A 180 20.53 17.00 -1.10
N GLY A 181 19.32 17.40 -0.69
CA GLY A 181 18.17 17.61 -1.58
C GLY A 181 17.42 16.35 -2.00
N CYS A 182 17.82 15.17 -1.51
CA CYS A 182 17.12 13.91 -1.65
C CYS A 182 16.40 13.54 -0.36
N TYR A 183 15.08 13.44 -0.41
CA TYR A 183 14.21 13.09 0.70
C TYR A 183 13.62 11.70 0.55
N ILE A 184 13.34 11.03 1.66
CA ILE A 184 12.75 9.69 1.66
C ILE A 184 11.59 9.61 2.66
N ILE A 185 10.44 9.12 2.20
CA ILE A 185 9.19 9.11 2.97
C ILE A 185 8.40 7.80 2.79
N GLY A 186 7.52 7.51 3.75
CA GLY A 186 6.62 6.37 3.70
C GLY A 186 7.31 5.05 4.03
N ASP A 187 6.74 3.93 3.59
CA ASP A 187 7.13 2.57 4.01
C ASP A 187 8.64 2.27 3.85
N VAL A 188 9.28 2.79 2.79
CA VAL A 188 10.72 2.61 2.54
C VAL A 188 11.62 3.24 3.63
N SER A 189 11.13 4.22 4.41
CA SER A 189 11.84 4.82 5.54
C SER A 189 11.83 3.95 6.81
N GLY A 190 11.10 2.83 6.80
CA GLY A 190 11.01 1.91 7.93
C GLY A 190 9.78 2.04 8.82
N THR A 191 8.86 2.98 8.52
CA THR A 191 7.66 3.19 9.33
C THR A 191 6.38 3.05 8.51
N PRO A 192 5.92 1.82 8.19
CA PRO A 192 4.97 1.61 7.12
C PRO A 192 3.52 1.67 7.60
N LEU A 193 3.18 2.80 8.21
CA LEU A 193 1.84 3.13 8.65
C LEU A 193 1.30 4.22 7.75
N ILE A 194 0.09 4.01 7.21
CA ILE A 194 -0.56 4.90 6.24
C ILE A 194 -0.65 6.34 6.76
N LYS A 195 -0.95 6.50 8.05
CA LYS A 195 -1.10 7.82 8.66
C LYS A 195 0.27 8.52 8.79
N ASN A 196 1.34 7.78 9.10
CA ASN A 196 2.72 8.31 9.09
C ASN A 196 3.10 8.71 7.67
N ALA A 197 2.95 7.79 6.72
CA ALA A 197 3.22 8.01 5.30
C ALA A 197 2.53 9.29 4.77
N SER A 198 1.24 9.45 5.07
CA SER A 198 0.47 10.65 4.71
C SER A 198 1.04 11.93 5.34
N ASN A 199 1.36 11.91 6.63
CA ASN A 199 1.94 13.07 7.33
C ASN A 199 3.32 13.43 6.77
N GLU A 200 4.22 12.45 6.65
CA GLU A 200 5.56 12.62 6.10
C GLU A 200 5.54 13.25 4.70
N GLY A 201 4.61 12.82 3.83
CA GLY A 201 4.48 13.40 2.50
C GLY A 201 4.15 14.89 2.51
N ALA A 202 3.23 15.30 3.37
CA ALA A 202 2.90 16.72 3.50
C ALA A 202 4.06 17.50 4.15
N ASP A 203 4.61 17.01 5.25
CA ASP A 203 5.63 17.70 6.04
C ASP A 203 6.96 17.83 5.27
N ALA A 204 7.36 16.83 4.47
CA ALA A 204 8.53 16.91 3.59
C ALA A 204 8.39 18.05 2.56
N ILE A 205 7.20 18.21 1.98
CA ILE A 205 6.95 19.31 1.04
C ILE A 205 6.94 20.66 1.73
N LYS A 206 6.39 20.77 2.95
CA LYS A 206 6.48 22.02 3.74
C LYS A 206 7.94 22.42 3.92
N HIS A 207 8.79 21.46 4.29
CA HIS A 207 10.21 21.69 4.47
C HIS A 207 10.88 22.14 3.16
N ILE A 208 10.66 21.40 2.06
CA ILE A 208 11.17 21.78 0.72
C ILE A 208 10.69 23.18 0.33
N ALA A 209 9.41 23.50 0.50
CA ALA A 209 8.88 24.82 0.14
C ALA A 209 9.52 25.94 0.95
N HIS A 210 9.74 25.72 2.26
CA HIS A 210 10.43 26.68 3.11
C HIS A 210 11.90 26.84 2.71
N GLU A 211 12.61 25.74 2.47
CA GLU A 211 14.01 25.75 2.00
C GLU A 211 14.14 26.48 0.67
N LEU A 212 13.28 26.19 -0.32
CA LEU A 212 13.36 26.80 -1.64
C LEU A 212 12.99 28.29 -1.64
N ARG A 213 12.16 28.75 -0.69
CA ARG A 213 11.84 30.18 -0.52
C ARG A 213 12.96 30.96 0.16
N ASN A 214 13.66 30.33 1.10
CA ASN A 214 14.67 30.98 1.94
C ASN A 214 16.12 30.71 1.50
N GLY A 215 16.32 29.75 0.60
CA GLY A 215 17.62 29.30 0.11
C GLY A 215 18.16 30.07 -1.08
N ALA A 216 19.22 29.54 -1.70
CA ALA A 216 19.91 30.14 -2.85
C ALA A 216 18.97 30.40 -4.04
N ALA A 217 19.41 31.30 -4.94
CA ALA A 217 18.71 31.66 -6.17
C ALA A 217 18.17 30.43 -6.93
N ALA A 218 17.06 30.63 -7.65
CA ALA A 218 16.46 29.57 -8.45
C ALA A 218 17.51 28.90 -9.36
N GLU A 219 17.50 27.57 -9.43
CA GLU A 219 18.37 26.80 -10.33
C GLU A 219 17.75 26.83 -11.74
N PRO A 220 18.30 27.58 -12.71
CA PRO A 220 17.69 27.74 -14.03
C PRO A 220 17.62 26.43 -14.83
N LYS A 221 18.49 25.45 -14.54
CA LYS A 221 18.46 24.14 -15.20
C LYS A 221 17.41 23.19 -14.63
N ALA A 222 16.80 23.52 -13.49
CA ALA A 222 15.73 22.74 -12.89
C ALA A 222 14.37 23.10 -13.51
N GLY A 223 13.84 22.18 -14.33
CA GLY A 223 12.51 22.29 -14.93
C GLY A 223 11.38 22.20 -13.89
N VAL A 224 11.61 21.48 -12.80
CA VAL A 224 10.70 21.36 -11.67
C VAL A 224 11.42 21.57 -10.33
N ASP A 225 10.68 22.03 -9.33
CA ASP A 225 11.19 22.25 -7.99
C ASP A 225 11.34 20.92 -7.24
N VAL A 226 10.41 19.98 -7.44
CA VAL A 226 10.44 18.66 -6.80
C VAL A 226 9.94 17.53 -7.73
N ALA A 227 10.71 16.45 -7.85
CA ALA A 227 10.24 15.19 -8.43
C ALA A 227 9.82 14.22 -7.32
N ILE A 228 8.62 13.66 -7.42
CA ILE A 228 8.03 12.76 -6.44
C ILE A 228 7.93 11.37 -7.09
N ILE A 229 8.74 10.43 -6.62
CA ILE A 229 8.90 9.11 -7.23
C ILE A 229 8.18 8.06 -6.36
N GLY A 230 7.11 7.47 -6.91
CA GLY A 230 6.18 6.57 -6.25
C GLY A 230 4.97 7.31 -5.67
N ILE A 231 3.76 6.94 -6.08
CA ILE A 231 2.50 7.60 -5.71
C ILE A 231 1.61 6.63 -4.92
N GLY A 232 2.22 6.05 -3.89
CA GLY A 232 1.51 5.46 -2.75
C GLY A 232 0.91 6.54 -1.84
N PRO A 233 0.45 6.18 -0.62
CA PRO A 233 -0.15 7.14 0.31
C PRO A 233 0.76 8.34 0.63
N ALA A 234 2.07 8.11 0.80
CA ALA A 234 3.04 9.17 1.06
C ALA A 234 3.25 10.10 -0.14
N GLY A 235 3.51 9.51 -1.32
CA GLY A 235 3.75 10.26 -2.54
C GLY A 235 2.52 11.04 -3.02
N LEU A 236 1.32 10.46 -2.86
CA LEU A 236 0.07 11.18 -3.15
C LEU A 236 -0.11 12.37 -2.21
N SER A 237 0.17 12.18 -0.92
CA SER A 237 0.09 13.27 0.06
C SER A 237 1.08 14.40 -0.29
N ALA A 238 2.30 14.03 -0.69
CA ALA A 238 3.33 14.96 -1.16
C ALA A 238 2.91 15.69 -2.45
N ALA A 239 2.33 15.00 -3.44
CA ALA A 239 1.92 15.62 -4.69
C ALA A 239 0.82 16.68 -4.48
N ILE A 240 -0.18 16.37 -3.65
CA ILE A 240 -1.22 17.33 -3.26
C ILE A 240 -0.61 18.50 -2.49
N ALA A 241 0.29 18.24 -1.53
CA ALA A 241 0.97 19.31 -0.81
C ALA A 241 1.79 20.20 -1.76
N ALA A 242 2.52 19.63 -2.72
CA ALA A 242 3.35 20.38 -3.67
C ALA A 242 2.50 21.36 -4.47
N LYS A 243 1.32 20.91 -4.92
CA LYS A 243 0.34 21.76 -5.60
C LYS A 243 -0.17 22.89 -4.70
N GLN A 244 -0.50 22.61 -3.44
CA GLN A 244 -0.97 23.60 -2.47
C GLN A 244 0.09 24.67 -2.16
N PHE A 245 1.36 24.27 -2.06
CA PHE A 245 2.51 25.17 -1.88
C PHE A 245 2.95 25.89 -3.16
N LYS A 246 2.27 25.64 -4.28
CA LYS A 246 2.56 26.18 -5.62
C LYS A 246 3.96 25.85 -6.13
N LEU A 247 4.49 24.69 -5.75
CA LEU A 247 5.74 24.17 -6.31
C LEU A 247 5.48 23.61 -7.70
N ARG A 248 6.45 23.79 -8.62
CA ARG A 248 6.50 23.03 -9.87
C ARG A 248 6.92 21.62 -9.52
N TYR A 249 6.08 20.63 -9.80
CA TYR A 249 6.39 19.24 -9.46
C TYR A 249 6.16 18.31 -10.65
N VAL A 250 6.77 17.12 -10.57
CA VAL A 250 6.40 15.95 -11.38
C VAL A 250 6.16 14.78 -10.45
N GLY A 251 5.00 14.12 -10.57
CA GLY A 251 4.69 12.88 -9.87
C GLY A 251 4.86 11.69 -10.81
N ILE A 252 5.66 10.70 -10.42
CA ILE A 252 6.04 9.55 -11.26
C ILE A 252 5.59 8.27 -10.57
N GLU A 253 4.73 7.48 -11.22
CA GLU A 253 4.24 6.19 -10.73
C GLU A 253 4.42 5.11 -11.80
N GLN A 254 5.10 4.02 -11.44
CA GLN A 254 5.45 2.95 -12.36
C GLN A 254 4.24 2.15 -12.85
N ASP A 255 3.17 2.11 -12.06
CA ASP A 255 1.91 1.45 -12.37
C ASP A 255 0.80 2.50 -12.33
N LYS A 256 -0.15 2.36 -11.41
CA LYS A 256 -1.22 3.33 -11.16
C LYS A 256 -1.13 3.95 -9.78
N VAL A 257 -1.73 5.11 -9.62
CA VAL A 257 -1.87 5.81 -8.34
C VAL A 257 -2.44 4.85 -7.30
N LEU A 258 -1.78 4.78 -6.13
CA LEU A 258 -2.15 3.90 -5.02
C LEU A 258 -2.15 2.40 -5.36
N ALA A 259 -1.40 1.94 -6.37
CA ALA A 259 -1.33 0.54 -6.80
C ALA A 259 -1.16 -0.46 -5.65
N THR A 260 -0.40 -0.12 -4.60
CA THR A 260 -0.22 -1.01 -3.43
C THR A 260 -1.52 -1.24 -2.65
N ILE A 261 -2.31 -0.18 -2.41
CA ILE A 261 -3.59 -0.28 -1.70
C ILE A 261 -4.63 -0.94 -2.60
N ASP A 262 -4.62 -0.59 -3.89
CA ASP A 262 -5.47 -1.26 -4.86
C ASP A 262 -5.15 -2.77 -4.96
N ALA A 263 -3.90 -3.17 -4.84
CA ALA A 263 -3.55 -4.58 -4.84
C ALA A 263 -4.02 -5.35 -3.59
N TYR A 264 -4.62 -4.72 -2.58
CA TYR A 264 -5.18 -5.44 -1.44
C TYR A 264 -6.42 -6.28 -1.83
N PRO A 265 -6.69 -7.39 -1.11
CA PRO A 265 -7.91 -8.16 -1.30
C PRO A 265 -9.16 -7.27 -1.23
N LYS A 266 -10.16 -7.61 -2.05
CA LYS A 266 -11.43 -6.90 -2.10
C LYS A 266 -12.12 -6.90 -0.73
N GLY A 267 -12.66 -5.75 -0.33
CA GLY A 267 -13.34 -5.60 0.96
C GLY A 267 -12.41 -5.62 2.18
N LYS A 268 -11.08 -5.67 1.98
CA LYS A 268 -10.12 -5.60 3.09
C LYS A 268 -10.32 -4.32 3.89
N TYR A 269 -10.48 -4.47 5.21
CA TYR A 269 -10.41 -3.35 6.13
C TYR A 269 -8.95 -2.95 6.36
N VAL A 270 -8.63 -1.67 6.15
CA VAL A 270 -7.28 -1.13 6.26
C VAL A 270 -7.22 -0.21 7.46
N PHE A 271 -6.39 -0.57 8.44
CA PHE A 271 -6.24 0.17 9.69
C PHE A 271 -5.36 1.41 9.55
N PHE A 272 -5.73 2.50 10.22
CA PHE A 272 -4.98 3.75 10.30
C PHE A 272 -4.32 3.92 11.68
N LYS A 273 -3.37 3.04 11.99
CA LYS A 273 -2.61 3.12 13.25
C LYS A 273 -1.42 4.10 13.16
N PRO A 274 -0.95 4.63 14.32
CA PRO A 274 -1.65 4.60 15.60
C PRO A 274 -2.87 5.54 15.60
N GLU A 275 -3.88 5.22 16.40
CA GLU A 275 -5.09 6.04 16.50
C GLU A 275 -4.82 7.42 17.10
N THR A 276 -3.90 7.47 18.07
CA THR A 276 -3.47 8.68 18.79
C THR A 276 -2.79 9.71 17.89
N MET A 277 -2.25 9.29 16.75
CA MET A 277 -1.60 10.22 15.85
C MET A 277 -2.63 11.06 15.10
N VAL A 278 -2.36 12.35 15.06
CA VAL A 278 -3.17 13.32 14.30
C VAL A 278 -2.87 13.18 12.81
N SER A 279 -3.92 13.15 12.00
CA SER A 279 -3.84 13.20 10.54
C SER A 279 -3.56 14.65 10.10
N ARG A 280 -2.31 14.96 9.74
CA ARG A 280 -1.87 16.25 9.19
C ARG A 280 -1.57 16.22 7.70
N GLY A 281 -1.50 15.03 7.11
CA GLY A 281 -1.33 14.86 5.68
C GLY A 281 -2.50 15.39 4.86
N THR A 282 -2.31 15.42 3.54
CA THR A 282 -3.31 16.00 2.62
C THR A 282 -4.41 14.99 2.24
N ILE A 283 -4.16 13.69 2.37
CA ILE A 283 -5.16 12.62 2.21
C ILE A 283 -5.86 12.27 3.53
N GLU A 284 -7.13 11.86 3.45
CA GLU A 284 -7.96 11.58 4.63
C GLU A 284 -7.62 10.24 5.28
N VAL A 285 -7.04 10.28 6.49
CA VAL A 285 -6.64 9.09 7.26
C VAL A 285 -7.18 9.17 8.70
N ASN A 286 -8.45 9.55 8.83
CA ASN A 286 -9.15 9.76 10.09
C ASN A 286 -9.71 8.46 10.68
N GLY A 287 -9.78 8.39 12.01
CA GLY A 287 -10.38 7.26 12.72
C GLY A 287 -9.49 5.99 12.73
N PRO A 288 -10.08 4.82 13.02
CA PRO A 288 -9.35 3.56 13.20
C PRO A 288 -8.96 2.86 11.88
N GLY A 289 -9.60 3.21 10.77
CA GLY A 289 -9.43 2.56 9.47
C GLY A 289 -10.70 2.64 8.61
N GLU A 290 -10.65 2.09 7.40
CA GLU A 290 -11.79 1.99 6.50
C GLU A 290 -11.60 0.86 5.47
N GLN A 291 -12.66 0.44 4.79
CA GLN A 291 -12.58 -0.52 3.67
C GLN A 291 -11.75 0.03 2.50
N ARG A 292 -10.94 -0.85 1.90
CA ARG A 292 -10.07 -0.59 0.75
C ARG A 292 -10.73 0.30 -0.31
N GLU A 293 -11.95 -0.04 -0.74
CA GLU A 293 -12.64 0.64 -1.84
C GLU A 293 -12.95 2.10 -1.49
N LYS A 294 -13.51 2.36 -0.31
CA LYS A 294 -13.80 3.73 0.15
C LYS A 294 -12.55 4.57 0.36
N ILE A 295 -11.44 3.93 0.75
CA ILE A 295 -10.14 4.60 0.87
C ILE A 295 -9.69 5.10 -0.50
N LEU A 296 -9.72 4.23 -1.52
CA LEU A 296 -9.37 4.59 -2.89
C LEU A 296 -10.28 5.71 -3.41
N ASP A 297 -11.59 5.59 -3.24
CA ASP A 297 -12.56 6.62 -3.65
C ASP A 297 -12.26 7.98 -3.00
N SER A 298 -11.98 7.99 -1.68
CA SER A 298 -11.68 9.21 -0.94
C SER A 298 -10.39 9.87 -1.40
N TRP A 299 -9.31 9.09 -1.54
CA TRP A 299 -7.98 9.64 -1.86
C TRP A 299 -7.85 10.03 -3.33
N ILE A 300 -8.42 9.26 -4.25
CA ILE A 300 -8.50 9.65 -5.67
C ILE A 300 -9.40 10.89 -5.81
N GLY A 301 -10.51 10.95 -5.06
CA GLY A 301 -11.34 12.15 -4.98
C GLY A 301 -10.56 13.40 -4.53
N ALA A 302 -9.71 13.26 -3.50
CA ALA A 302 -8.85 14.35 -3.03
C ALA A 302 -7.80 14.77 -4.06
N MET A 303 -7.19 13.82 -4.79
CA MET A 303 -6.27 14.09 -5.89
C MET A 303 -6.94 14.93 -6.99
N ASN A 304 -8.11 14.47 -7.45
CA ASN A 304 -8.87 15.11 -8.52
C ASN A 304 -9.33 16.51 -8.12
N ALA A 305 -9.85 16.68 -6.89
CA ALA A 305 -10.27 17.97 -6.37
C ALA A 305 -9.11 18.97 -6.24
N SER A 306 -7.88 18.48 -6.02
CA SER A 306 -6.68 19.32 -5.92
C SER A 306 -6.07 19.69 -7.27
N GLY A 307 -6.58 19.14 -8.38
CA GLY A 307 -6.01 19.33 -9.72
C GLY A 307 -4.56 18.82 -9.82
N VAL A 308 -4.25 17.76 -9.07
CA VAL A 308 -2.96 17.07 -9.13
C VAL A 308 -2.94 16.16 -10.36
N VAL A 309 -1.83 16.18 -11.09
CA VAL A 309 -1.61 15.34 -12.26
C VAL A 309 -0.40 14.47 -11.98
N ILE A 310 -0.55 13.16 -12.23
CA ILE A 310 0.46 12.15 -12.00
C ILE A 310 0.76 11.46 -13.31
N ASN A 311 2.03 11.19 -13.57
CA ASN A 311 2.45 10.35 -14.67
C ASN A 311 2.41 8.88 -14.21
N GLU A 312 1.31 8.21 -14.51
CA GLU A 312 1.15 6.76 -14.36
C GLU A 312 1.85 6.01 -15.50
N SER A 313 2.11 4.72 -15.29
CA SER A 313 2.87 3.87 -16.22
C SER A 313 4.24 4.46 -16.57
N GLU A 314 4.87 5.16 -15.63
CA GLU A 314 6.18 5.78 -15.79
C GLU A 314 7.13 5.33 -14.68
N SER A 315 8.11 4.50 -15.04
CA SER A 315 9.02 3.88 -14.08
C SER A 315 10.34 4.66 -14.00
N CYS A 316 10.66 5.18 -12.83
CA CYS A 316 11.97 5.78 -12.56
C CYS A 316 13.07 4.71 -12.58
N LYS A 317 14.06 4.89 -13.46
CA LYS A 317 15.16 3.94 -13.65
C LYS A 317 16.45 4.40 -13.00
N LYS A 318 16.72 5.71 -13.02
CA LYS A 318 17.97 6.28 -12.53
C LYS A 318 17.75 7.68 -11.99
N VAL A 319 18.47 8.01 -10.93
CA VAL A 319 18.52 9.37 -10.39
C VAL A 319 19.97 9.71 -10.11
N GLU A 320 20.43 10.83 -10.65
CA GLU A 320 21.80 11.30 -10.49
C GLU A 320 21.81 12.77 -10.09
N ARG A 321 22.72 13.15 -9.19
CA ARG A 321 22.94 14.56 -8.90
C ARG A 321 23.76 15.18 -10.03
N ALA A 322 23.32 16.33 -10.53
CA ALA A 322 24.04 17.04 -11.56
C ALA A 322 25.40 17.55 -11.04
N THR A 323 26.38 17.65 -11.92
CA THR A 323 27.72 18.18 -11.61
C THR A 323 27.83 19.68 -11.85
N ASP A 324 26.83 20.27 -12.51
CA ASP A 324 26.86 21.63 -13.07
C ASP A 324 25.71 22.52 -12.55
N GLY A 325 25.17 22.20 -11.38
CA GLY A 325 24.10 22.94 -10.70
C GLY A 325 23.56 22.22 -9.46
N ASP A 326 22.60 22.83 -8.78
CA ASP A 326 21.91 22.25 -7.62
C ASP A 326 20.59 21.58 -8.05
N TYR A 327 20.70 20.47 -8.78
CA TYR A 327 19.55 19.69 -9.22
C TYR A 327 19.90 18.21 -9.44
N PHE A 328 18.88 17.41 -9.64
CA PHE A 328 18.93 16.00 -9.98
C PHE A 328 18.41 15.78 -11.39
N VAL A 329 19.02 14.84 -12.09
CA VAL A 329 18.53 14.28 -13.35
C VAL A 329 17.80 12.98 -13.02
N VAL A 330 16.49 12.98 -13.21
CA VAL A 330 15.61 11.82 -13.01
C VAL A 330 15.32 11.21 -14.39
N GLN A 331 15.78 9.98 -14.61
CA GLN A 331 15.58 9.25 -15.87
C GLN A 331 14.49 8.19 -15.68
N THR A 332 13.49 8.22 -16.55
CA THR A 332 12.31 7.37 -16.48
C THR A 332 12.06 6.65 -17.81
N GLU A 333 11.23 5.61 -17.77
CA GLU A 333 10.67 4.96 -18.95
C GLU A 333 9.14 4.98 -18.85
N LYS A 334 8.47 5.49 -19.89
CA LYS A 334 7.02 5.70 -19.92
C LYS A 334 6.32 4.76 -20.89
N GLY A 335 5.18 4.22 -20.46
CA GLY A 335 4.30 3.38 -21.26
C GLY A 335 4.91 2.02 -21.65
N LEU A 336 4.18 1.29 -22.47
CA LEU A 336 4.58 -0.05 -22.96
C LEU A 336 5.79 0.04 -23.91
N GLU A 337 5.90 1.12 -24.67
CA GLU A 337 7.04 1.35 -25.59
C GLU A 337 8.33 1.76 -24.85
N ARG A 338 8.25 1.94 -23.52
CA ARG A 338 9.38 2.32 -22.65
C ARG A 338 10.10 3.57 -23.15
N GLU A 339 9.31 4.57 -23.53
CA GLU A 339 9.81 5.87 -23.99
C GLU A 339 10.70 6.47 -22.90
N LYS A 340 11.95 6.81 -23.25
CA LYS A 340 12.90 7.38 -22.30
C LYS A 340 12.57 8.86 -22.08
N VAL A 341 12.24 9.22 -20.86
CA VAL A 341 11.96 10.60 -20.46
C VAL A 341 12.98 11.02 -19.38
N SER A 342 13.27 12.32 -19.31
CA SER A 342 14.17 12.87 -18.31
C SER A 342 13.65 14.18 -17.73
N TYR A 343 13.76 14.33 -16.41
CA TYR A 343 13.39 15.54 -15.69
C TYR A 343 14.56 16.08 -14.89
N ASN A 344 14.76 17.39 -14.97
CA ASN A 344 15.67 18.10 -14.09
C ASN A 344 14.88 18.64 -12.90
N ALA A 345 15.12 18.09 -11.71
CA ALA A 345 14.40 18.44 -10.50
C ALA A 345 15.35 19.00 -9.44
N ARG A 346 15.04 20.16 -8.85
CA ARG A 346 15.89 20.75 -7.81
C ARG A 346 15.97 19.88 -6.55
N ARG A 347 14.85 19.28 -6.15
CA ARG A 347 14.74 18.31 -5.06
C ARG A 347 14.06 17.03 -5.54
N ILE A 348 14.29 15.93 -4.84
CA ILE A 348 13.61 14.65 -5.11
C ILE A 348 13.01 14.08 -3.83
N ILE A 349 11.84 13.47 -3.94
CA ILE A 349 11.19 12.69 -2.88
C ILE A 349 11.09 11.25 -3.37
N LEU A 350 11.67 10.33 -2.60
CA LEU A 350 11.58 8.88 -2.82
C LEU A 350 10.48 8.30 -1.92
N ALA A 351 9.36 7.92 -2.53
CA ALA A 351 8.17 7.37 -1.88
C ALA A 351 7.84 5.96 -2.43
N LEU A 352 8.87 5.13 -2.58
CA LEU A 352 8.87 3.88 -3.35
C LEU A 352 8.12 2.71 -2.68
N GLY A 353 7.90 2.78 -1.36
CA GLY A 353 7.44 1.65 -0.54
C GLY A 353 8.46 0.49 -0.48
N ASN A 354 8.12 -0.61 0.23
CA ASN A 354 9.02 -1.75 0.39
C ASN A 354 8.70 -2.97 -0.46
N ARG A 355 7.58 -2.97 -1.21
CA ARG A 355 7.19 -4.11 -2.06
C ARG A 355 8.10 -4.31 -3.26
N GLY A 356 8.76 -3.25 -3.72
CA GLY A 356 9.63 -3.32 -4.88
C GLY A 356 8.89 -3.53 -6.20
N THR A 357 9.63 -3.55 -7.30
CA THR A 357 9.09 -3.95 -8.61
C THR A 357 9.01 -5.49 -8.65
N PRO A 358 7.86 -6.08 -9.02
CA PRO A 358 7.75 -7.54 -9.17
C PRO A 358 8.80 -8.07 -10.13
N MET A 359 9.45 -9.19 -9.78
CA MET A 359 10.36 -9.85 -10.70
C MET A 359 9.57 -10.39 -11.90
N LYS A 360 10.11 -10.14 -13.09
CA LYS A 360 9.52 -10.55 -14.38
C LYS A 360 10.05 -11.94 -14.79
N LEU A 361 9.21 -12.72 -15.46
CA LEU A 361 9.54 -14.02 -16.07
C LEU A 361 10.55 -13.85 -17.21
N ARG A 362 10.48 -12.74 -17.95
CA ARG A 362 11.30 -12.40 -19.12
C ARG A 362 11.21 -13.46 -20.22
N VAL A 363 9.98 -13.86 -20.53
CA VAL A 363 9.67 -14.86 -21.56
C VAL A 363 8.78 -14.26 -22.64
N PRO A 364 8.84 -14.77 -23.89
CA PRO A 364 7.90 -14.37 -24.93
C PRO A 364 6.45 -14.60 -24.47
N GLY A 365 5.59 -13.63 -24.73
CA GLY A 365 4.17 -13.64 -24.33
C GLY A 365 3.87 -13.19 -22.90
N GLU A 366 4.87 -12.74 -22.12
CA GLU A 366 4.63 -12.25 -20.75
C GLU A 366 3.70 -11.03 -20.68
N GLU A 367 3.71 -10.17 -21.69
CA GLU A 367 2.94 -8.92 -21.73
C GLU A 367 1.56 -9.07 -22.41
N MET A 368 1.11 -10.31 -22.64
CA MET A 368 -0.16 -10.59 -23.32
C MET A 368 -1.36 -10.07 -22.53
N LYS A 369 -2.29 -9.45 -23.26
CA LYS A 369 -3.58 -9.00 -22.75
C LYS A 369 -4.67 -9.96 -23.23
N ILE A 370 -5.64 -10.23 -22.35
CA ILE A 370 -6.82 -11.03 -22.65
C ILE A 370 -8.09 -10.24 -22.36
N ALA A 371 -9.16 -10.54 -23.08
CA ALA A 371 -10.47 -9.93 -22.88
C ALA A 371 -11.38 -10.86 -22.08
N ARG A 372 -11.90 -10.39 -20.94
CA ARG A 372 -12.82 -11.13 -20.07
C ARG A 372 -13.85 -10.19 -19.47
N ASP A 373 -15.13 -10.59 -19.48
CA ASP A 373 -16.24 -9.84 -18.90
C ASP A 373 -16.30 -8.36 -19.38
N GLY A 374 -15.98 -8.12 -20.65
CA GLY A 374 -15.95 -6.79 -21.25
C GLY A 374 -14.77 -5.92 -20.79
N ARG A 375 -13.75 -6.50 -20.16
CA ARG A 375 -12.54 -5.82 -19.70
C ARG A 375 -11.29 -6.47 -20.29
N THR A 376 -10.29 -5.65 -20.58
CA THR A 376 -8.95 -6.10 -20.96
C THR A 376 -8.08 -6.22 -19.72
N GLU A 377 -7.44 -7.38 -19.51
CA GLU A 377 -6.55 -7.62 -18.37
C GLU A 377 -5.28 -8.38 -18.78
N ASP A 378 -4.24 -8.31 -17.96
CA ASP A 378 -3.00 -9.07 -18.17
C ASP A 378 -3.22 -10.57 -17.98
N LYS A 379 -2.72 -11.37 -18.93
CA LYS A 379 -2.67 -12.83 -18.80
C LYS A 379 -1.71 -13.25 -17.69
N VAL A 380 -0.55 -12.58 -17.60
CA VAL A 380 0.43 -12.77 -16.53
C VAL A 380 0.22 -11.73 -15.43
N LYS A 381 -0.15 -12.19 -14.25
CA LYS A 381 -0.34 -11.38 -13.06
C LYS A 381 0.73 -11.73 -12.04
N TYR A 382 1.13 -10.79 -11.20
CA TYR A 382 2.17 -11.03 -10.17
C TYR A 382 1.56 -11.17 -8.77
N LYS A 383 0.22 -11.23 -8.69
CA LYS A 383 -0.54 -11.34 -7.46
C LYS A 383 -1.94 -11.86 -7.71
N LEU A 384 -2.45 -12.67 -6.78
CA LEU A 384 -3.86 -13.03 -6.70
C LEU A 384 -4.57 -12.10 -5.71
N THR A 385 -5.51 -11.28 -6.19
CA THR A 385 -6.27 -10.31 -5.37
C THR A 385 -7.63 -10.86 -4.93
N ASP A 386 -8.31 -11.57 -5.82
CA ASP A 386 -9.62 -12.18 -5.60
C ASP A 386 -9.65 -13.57 -6.25
N PRO A 387 -9.51 -14.65 -5.46
CA PRO A 387 -9.60 -16.02 -5.97
C PRO A 387 -10.99 -16.35 -6.54
N GLU A 388 -12.06 -15.74 -6.04
CA GLU A 388 -13.44 -16.00 -6.51
C GLU A 388 -13.69 -15.47 -7.93
N ALA A 389 -12.83 -14.56 -8.40
CA ALA A 389 -12.88 -14.05 -9.76
C ALA A 389 -12.47 -15.10 -10.81
N TYR A 390 -11.89 -16.24 -10.43
CA TYR A 390 -11.42 -17.28 -11.34
C TYR A 390 -12.18 -18.57 -11.07
N LYS A 391 -12.95 -19.03 -12.07
CA LYS A 391 -13.71 -20.28 -12.02
C LYS A 391 -13.56 -21.04 -13.32
N LYS A 392 -13.33 -22.36 -13.23
CA LYS A 392 -13.11 -23.26 -14.39
C LYS A 392 -11.99 -22.82 -15.35
N ASN A 393 -10.96 -22.13 -14.84
CA ASN A 393 -9.81 -21.73 -15.67
C ASN A 393 -8.64 -22.71 -15.53
N HIS A 394 -7.81 -22.79 -16.56
CA HIS A 394 -6.48 -23.35 -16.51
C HIS A 394 -5.49 -22.30 -16.00
N VAL A 395 -5.07 -22.43 -14.75
CA VAL A 395 -4.24 -21.44 -14.07
C VAL A 395 -2.86 -22.03 -13.76
N ILE A 396 -1.80 -21.32 -14.16
CA ILE A 396 -0.43 -21.66 -13.79
C ILE A 396 0.04 -20.71 -12.69
N ILE A 397 0.57 -21.26 -11.60
CA ILE A 397 1.27 -20.51 -10.56
C ILE A 397 2.76 -20.73 -10.72
N VAL A 398 3.55 -19.67 -10.87
CA VAL A 398 5.01 -19.75 -10.93
C VAL A 398 5.59 -19.28 -9.62
N GLY A 399 6.37 -20.15 -8.96
CA GLY A 399 7.00 -19.88 -7.67
C GLY A 399 6.59 -20.88 -6.59
N ALA A 400 7.33 -20.86 -5.49
CA ALA A 400 7.17 -21.81 -4.38
C ALA A 400 7.34 -21.16 -3.00
N GLY A 401 7.20 -19.83 -2.91
CA GLY A 401 7.14 -19.12 -1.64
C GLY A 401 5.72 -19.13 -1.05
N ASN A 402 5.56 -18.70 0.20
CA ASN A 402 4.27 -18.70 0.90
C ASN A 402 3.13 -18.12 0.06
N SER A 403 3.29 -16.91 -0.49
CA SER A 403 2.23 -16.29 -1.30
C SER A 403 1.85 -17.09 -2.55
N ALA A 404 2.81 -17.78 -3.19
CA ALA A 404 2.53 -18.63 -4.35
C ALA A 404 1.72 -19.87 -3.95
N ILE A 405 2.10 -20.50 -2.84
CA ILE A 405 1.43 -21.69 -2.31
C ILE A 405 0.01 -21.35 -1.84
N GLU A 406 -0.14 -20.25 -1.11
CA GLU A 406 -1.45 -19.74 -0.68
C GLU A 406 -2.37 -19.48 -1.87
N ALA A 407 -1.87 -18.82 -2.93
CA ALA A 407 -2.64 -18.58 -4.13
C ALA A 407 -3.04 -19.86 -4.86
N ALA A 408 -2.14 -20.84 -4.92
CA ALA A 408 -2.43 -22.14 -5.52
C ALA A 408 -3.56 -22.87 -4.78
N VAL A 409 -3.52 -22.86 -3.45
CA VAL A 409 -4.57 -23.44 -2.58
C VAL A 409 -5.88 -22.65 -2.70
N ASP A 410 -5.85 -21.32 -2.64
CA ASP A 410 -7.04 -20.46 -2.67
C ASP A 410 -7.83 -20.57 -4.00
N LEU A 411 -7.17 -20.96 -5.09
CA LEU A 411 -7.80 -21.19 -6.39
C LEU A 411 -8.52 -22.54 -6.50
N VAL A 412 -8.23 -23.51 -5.63
CA VAL A 412 -8.87 -24.83 -5.62
C VAL A 412 -9.70 -25.10 -4.36
N ALA A 413 -9.44 -24.37 -3.27
CA ALA A 413 -10.09 -24.55 -1.98
C ALA A 413 -10.30 -23.21 -1.27
N ARG A 414 -11.19 -23.22 -0.28
CA ARG A 414 -11.39 -22.13 0.68
C ARG A 414 -10.68 -22.51 1.98
N ARG A 415 -9.72 -21.68 2.41
CA ARG A 415 -8.99 -21.86 3.66
C ARG A 415 -9.79 -21.32 4.85
N ASN A 416 -9.88 -22.09 5.92
CA ASN A 416 -10.43 -21.65 7.20
C ASN A 416 -9.53 -22.15 8.33
N GLY A 417 -8.57 -21.32 8.74
CA GLY A 417 -7.54 -21.75 9.68
C GLY A 417 -6.67 -22.86 9.08
N ASP A 418 -6.58 -23.97 9.80
CA ASP A 418 -5.83 -25.16 9.41
C ASP A 418 -6.55 -26.02 8.35
N GLN A 419 -7.88 -25.91 8.27
CA GLN A 419 -8.71 -26.69 7.37
C GLN A 419 -8.85 -26.04 5.98
N ILE A 420 -9.00 -26.88 4.96
CA ILE A 420 -9.37 -26.47 3.61
C ILE A 420 -10.66 -27.16 3.17
N THR A 421 -11.50 -26.44 2.45
CA THR A 421 -12.69 -27.00 1.81
C THR A 421 -12.56 -26.79 0.31
N PHE A 422 -12.47 -27.87 -0.46
CA PHE A 422 -12.37 -27.76 -1.91
C PHE A 422 -13.57 -27.03 -2.50
N ARG A 423 -13.29 -26.26 -3.55
CA ARG A 423 -14.32 -25.61 -4.35
C ARG A 423 -15.16 -26.69 -5.06
N PRO A 424 -16.47 -26.44 -5.24
CA PRO A 424 -17.33 -27.34 -6.02
C PRO A 424 -16.76 -27.62 -7.42
N ASP A 425 -17.05 -28.79 -7.99
CA ASP A 425 -16.54 -29.18 -9.32
C ASP A 425 -16.99 -28.23 -10.44
N ASP A 426 -18.11 -27.54 -10.27
CA ASP A 426 -18.60 -26.51 -11.19
C ASP A 426 -17.98 -25.12 -10.96
N GLU A 427 -17.05 -24.97 -10.02
CA GLU A 427 -16.29 -23.74 -9.80
C GLU A 427 -14.78 -23.95 -9.87
N ILE A 428 -14.29 -25.15 -9.55
CA ILE A 428 -12.88 -25.43 -9.31
C ILE A 428 -12.02 -25.15 -10.55
N ASN A 429 -10.85 -24.55 -10.32
CA ASN A 429 -9.86 -24.28 -11.36
C ASN A 429 -8.94 -25.49 -11.57
N ASN A 430 -8.38 -25.61 -12.77
CA ASN A 430 -7.29 -26.54 -13.05
C ASN A 430 -5.96 -25.83 -12.77
N VAL A 431 -5.37 -26.11 -11.60
CA VAL A 431 -4.18 -25.39 -11.12
C VAL A 431 -2.91 -26.21 -11.33
N THR A 432 -1.94 -25.59 -11.99
CA THR A 432 -0.58 -26.14 -12.16
C THR A 432 0.44 -25.25 -11.44
N LEU A 433 1.22 -25.83 -10.54
CA LEU A 433 2.31 -25.18 -9.83
C LEU A 433 3.64 -25.45 -10.56
N VAL A 434 4.32 -24.41 -11.02
CA VAL A 434 5.61 -24.48 -11.72
C VAL A 434 6.72 -23.99 -10.79
N ILE A 435 7.62 -24.90 -10.43
CA ILE A 435 8.67 -24.70 -9.44
C ILE A 435 10.04 -24.87 -10.10
N ARG A 436 10.85 -23.81 -10.08
CA ARG A 436 12.16 -23.77 -10.73
C ARG A 436 13.16 -24.77 -10.15
N SER A 437 13.14 -24.95 -8.84
CA SER A 437 13.99 -25.90 -8.11
C SER A 437 13.14 -26.69 -7.13
N ASP A 438 13.13 -26.28 -5.87
CA ASP A 438 12.49 -26.94 -4.74
C ASP A 438 11.53 -25.96 -4.04
N MET A 439 10.72 -26.50 -3.12
CA MET A 439 9.96 -25.66 -2.19
C MET A 439 10.92 -24.81 -1.34
N LYS A 440 10.51 -23.59 -1.03
CA LYS A 440 11.31 -22.70 -0.18
C LYS A 440 11.46 -23.26 1.24
N ASN A 441 12.64 -23.07 1.84
CA ASN A 441 12.92 -23.54 3.21
C ASN A 441 12.11 -22.78 4.27
N ASP A 442 11.76 -21.52 3.99
CA ASP A 442 10.89 -20.66 4.80
C ASP A 442 9.40 -20.83 4.45
N LEU A 443 9.04 -21.92 3.77
CA LEU A 443 7.63 -22.24 3.53
C LEU A 443 6.96 -22.68 4.83
N LYS A 444 5.91 -21.96 5.21
CA LYS A 444 5.14 -22.21 6.41
C LYS A 444 4.58 -23.62 6.42
N PHE A 445 4.66 -24.29 7.55
CA PHE A 445 4.21 -25.65 7.81
C PHE A 445 2.76 -25.84 7.36
N LEU A 446 1.87 -24.92 7.73
CA LEU A 446 0.46 -25.03 7.35
C LEU A 446 0.26 -24.91 5.83
N ASN A 447 0.95 -23.97 5.19
CA ASN A 447 0.92 -23.83 3.72
C ASN A 447 1.43 -25.10 3.04
N LYS A 448 2.49 -25.71 3.60
CA LYS A 448 3.06 -26.97 3.13
C LYS A 448 2.07 -28.14 3.28
N LEU A 449 1.37 -28.25 4.41
CA LEU A 449 0.37 -29.29 4.63
C LEU A 449 -0.80 -29.15 3.65
N GLN A 450 -1.34 -27.94 3.51
CA GLN A 450 -2.50 -27.67 2.65
C GLN A 450 -2.19 -27.90 1.17
N VAL A 451 -1.00 -27.50 0.70
CA VAL A 451 -0.63 -27.74 -0.70
C VAL A 451 -0.36 -29.22 -0.98
N TYR A 452 0.24 -29.96 -0.05
CA TYR A 452 0.40 -31.41 -0.24
C TYR A 452 -0.95 -32.13 -0.25
N GLN A 453 -1.88 -31.77 0.63
CA GLN A 453 -3.25 -32.30 0.56
C GLN A 453 -3.88 -32.05 -0.83
N CYS A 454 -3.75 -30.84 -1.37
CA CYS A 454 -4.26 -30.51 -2.70
C CYS A 454 -3.56 -31.30 -3.82
N ILE A 455 -2.27 -31.62 -3.68
CA ILE A 455 -1.50 -32.43 -4.65
C ILE A 455 -1.93 -33.91 -4.56
N ASP A 456 -2.02 -34.45 -3.35
CA ASP A 456 -2.39 -35.85 -3.09
C ASP A 456 -3.82 -36.15 -3.55
N GLU A 457 -4.73 -35.20 -3.38
CA GLU A 457 -6.11 -35.29 -3.91
C GLU A 457 -6.21 -34.99 -5.42
N GLY A 458 -5.09 -34.71 -6.09
CA GLY A 458 -5.03 -34.47 -7.53
C GLY A 458 -5.63 -33.14 -7.99
N LYS A 459 -5.90 -32.22 -7.05
CA LYS A 459 -6.47 -30.89 -7.33
C LYS A 459 -5.42 -29.88 -7.82
N ILE A 460 -4.15 -30.08 -7.44
CA ILE A 460 -3.00 -29.29 -7.92
C ILE A 460 -1.97 -30.21 -8.57
N LYS A 461 -1.50 -29.87 -9.78
CA LYS A 461 -0.37 -30.53 -10.43
C LYS A 461 0.90 -29.74 -10.22
N ALA A 462 1.97 -30.35 -9.71
CA ALA A 462 3.24 -29.65 -9.46
C ALA A 462 4.36 -30.14 -10.40
N TYR A 463 5.07 -29.20 -11.02
CA TYR A 463 6.24 -29.44 -11.87
C TYR A 463 7.50 -28.84 -11.25
N PHE A 464 8.37 -29.69 -10.71
CA PHE A 464 9.68 -29.30 -10.16
C PHE A 464 10.76 -29.22 -11.25
N GLY A 465 11.83 -28.47 -10.97
CA GLY A 465 12.91 -28.26 -11.92
C GLY A 465 12.45 -27.63 -13.25
N THR A 466 11.34 -26.88 -13.24
CA THR A 466 10.61 -26.47 -14.44
C THR A 466 10.34 -24.98 -14.43
N GLY A 467 10.45 -24.34 -15.59
CA GLY A 467 10.16 -22.93 -15.81
C GLY A 467 9.30 -22.73 -17.05
N ILE A 468 8.80 -21.52 -17.27
CA ILE A 468 8.08 -21.16 -18.49
C ILE A 468 9.11 -20.82 -19.57
N LYS A 469 8.94 -21.37 -20.78
CA LYS A 469 9.73 -21.02 -21.97
C LYS A 469 9.06 -19.92 -22.78
N GLU A 470 7.77 -20.09 -23.06
CA GLU A 470 6.96 -19.20 -23.90
C GLU A 470 5.50 -19.28 -23.45
N ILE A 471 4.79 -18.15 -23.57
CA ILE A 471 3.37 -18.01 -23.30
C ILE A 471 2.68 -17.71 -24.63
N ARG A 472 1.62 -18.46 -24.94
CA ARG A 472 0.80 -18.32 -26.14
C ARG A 472 -0.65 -18.02 -25.75
N ASP A 473 -1.52 -17.80 -26.74
CA ASP A 473 -2.92 -17.39 -26.51
C ASP A 473 -3.71 -18.35 -25.61
N ALA A 474 -3.63 -19.65 -25.87
CA ALA A 474 -4.39 -20.69 -25.14
C ALA A 474 -3.51 -21.73 -24.42
N GLU A 475 -2.18 -21.60 -24.53
CA GLU A 475 -1.25 -22.60 -23.99
C GLU A 475 0.06 -21.97 -23.51
N VAL A 476 0.79 -22.71 -22.68
CA VAL A 476 2.11 -22.33 -22.16
C VAL A 476 3.08 -23.48 -22.36
N VAL A 477 4.26 -23.17 -22.89
CA VAL A 477 5.35 -24.14 -23.06
C VAL A 477 6.24 -24.10 -21.83
N LEU A 478 6.37 -25.25 -21.16
CA LEU A 478 7.27 -25.42 -20.04
C LEU A 478 8.61 -25.99 -20.50
N MET A 479 9.70 -25.58 -19.83
CA MET A 479 11.05 -26.08 -20.05
C MET A 479 11.70 -26.59 -18.77
N ASN A 480 12.67 -27.48 -18.92
CA ASN A 480 13.61 -27.81 -17.86
C ASN A 480 14.40 -26.54 -17.47
N SER A 481 14.41 -26.19 -16.19
CA SER A 481 15.04 -24.97 -15.70
C SER A 481 16.58 -24.97 -15.78
N ARG A 482 17.20 -26.14 -15.97
CA ARG A 482 18.67 -26.28 -16.08
C ARG A 482 19.13 -26.43 -17.52
N THR A 483 18.42 -27.22 -18.33
CA THR A 483 18.82 -27.52 -19.73
C THR A 483 18.12 -26.65 -20.75
N SER A 484 17.06 -25.93 -20.37
CA SER A 484 16.19 -25.15 -21.26
C SER A 484 15.48 -25.98 -22.36
N GLU A 485 15.52 -27.31 -22.24
CA GLU A 485 14.79 -28.23 -23.12
C GLU A 485 13.30 -28.16 -22.83
N GLU A 486 12.49 -28.20 -23.89
CA GLU A 486 11.03 -28.25 -23.75
C GLU A 486 10.60 -29.54 -23.05
N LYS A 487 9.68 -29.39 -22.10
CA LYS A 487 9.16 -30.49 -21.31
C LYS A 487 7.74 -30.86 -21.74
N VAL A 488 6.86 -29.87 -21.69
CA VAL A 488 5.42 -30.08 -21.89
C VAL A 488 4.75 -28.77 -22.26
N THR A 489 3.70 -28.86 -23.06
CA THR A 489 2.80 -27.75 -23.38
C THR A 489 1.47 -27.97 -22.68
N LEU A 490 0.97 -26.96 -21.97
CA LEU A 490 -0.25 -27.05 -21.16
C LEU A 490 -1.27 -26.02 -21.61
N PRO A 491 -2.58 -26.34 -21.62
CA PRO A 491 -3.62 -25.33 -21.77
C PRO A 491 -3.51 -24.32 -20.63
N ASN A 492 -3.71 -23.04 -20.94
CA ASN A 492 -3.54 -21.97 -19.98
C ASN A 492 -4.34 -20.72 -20.33
N ASP A 493 -5.14 -20.28 -19.36
CA ASP A 493 -5.90 -19.03 -19.42
C ASP A 493 -5.19 -17.92 -18.64
N PHE A 494 -4.60 -18.23 -17.48
CA PHE A 494 -3.95 -17.25 -16.60
C PHE A 494 -2.65 -17.76 -16.00
N ILE A 495 -1.70 -16.85 -15.79
CA ILE A 495 -0.46 -17.12 -15.05
C ILE A 495 -0.36 -16.17 -13.86
N PHE A 496 -0.10 -16.70 -12.67
CA PHE A 496 0.34 -15.91 -11.52
C PHE A 496 1.82 -16.13 -11.26
N ALA A 497 2.65 -15.17 -11.68
CA ALA A 497 4.08 -15.14 -11.45
C ALA A 497 4.41 -14.59 -10.06
N MET A 498 4.31 -15.46 -9.04
CA MET A 498 4.51 -15.11 -7.62
C MET A 498 5.94 -15.39 -7.18
N ILE A 499 6.89 -14.80 -7.92
CA ILE A 499 8.33 -15.06 -7.77
C ILE A 499 9.05 -14.07 -6.86
N GLY A 500 8.36 -13.05 -6.33
CA GLY A 500 8.92 -12.02 -5.45
C GLY A 500 9.15 -10.67 -6.14
N GLY A 501 9.77 -9.73 -5.45
CA GLY A 501 10.08 -8.39 -5.96
C GLY A 501 11.43 -7.88 -5.47
N ASP A 502 12.06 -7.01 -6.27
CA ASP A 502 13.34 -6.38 -5.92
C ASP A 502 13.11 -5.23 -4.95
N ARG A 503 13.62 -5.35 -3.72
CA ARG A 503 13.63 -4.23 -2.77
C ARG A 503 14.36 -3.03 -3.37
N PRO A 504 13.94 -1.79 -3.07
CA PRO A 504 14.56 -0.60 -3.65
C PRO A 504 15.99 -0.33 -3.15
N THR A 505 16.53 -1.16 -2.25
CA THR A 505 17.87 -1.05 -1.66
C THR A 505 18.95 -0.72 -2.70
N LYS A 506 19.08 -1.50 -3.78
CA LYS A 506 20.08 -1.26 -4.83
C LYS A 506 19.89 0.08 -5.53
N PHE A 507 18.64 0.48 -5.74
CA PHE A 507 18.29 1.76 -6.34
C PHE A 507 18.69 2.91 -5.41
N LEU A 508 18.38 2.82 -4.11
CA LEU A 508 18.78 3.82 -3.11
C LEU A 508 20.30 3.94 -2.98
N GLU A 509 21.01 2.80 -2.92
CA GLU A 509 22.47 2.76 -2.87
C GLU A 509 23.10 3.39 -4.11
N SER A 510 22.50 3.21 -5.30
CA SER A 510 22.96 3.83 -6.54
C SER A 510 22.89 5.37 -6.54
N ILE A 511 22.02 5.95 -5.71
CA ILE A 511 21.91 7.40 -5.48
C ILE A 511 22.96 7.88 -4.46
N GLY A 512 23.59 6.95 -3.73
CA GLY A 512 24.54 7.24 -2.65
C GLY A 512 23.89 7.30 -1.25
N ILE A 513 22.65 6.81 -1.12
CA ILE A 513 21.94 6.80 0.17
C ILE A 513 22.49 5.66 1.05
N LYS A 514 22.83 5.98 2.30
CA LYS A 514 23.30 5.01 3.29
C LYS A 514 22.13 4.28 3.93
N ILE A 515 22.28 2.97 4.12
CA ILE A 515 21.32 2.10 4.81
C ILE A 515 22.00 1.62 6.10
N ALA A 516 21.34 1.83 7.24
CA ALA A 516 21.88 1.56 8.58
C ALA A 516 21.11 0.44 9.28
#